data_AF-A0A534WCA8-F1
#
_entry.id   AF-A0A534WCA8-F1
#
_cell.length_a   1.000
_cell.length_b   1.000
_cell.length_c   1.000
_cell.angle_alpha   90.00
_cell.angle_beta   90.00
_cell.angle_gamma   90.00
#
_symmetry.space_group_name_H-M   'P 1'
#
loop_
_entity.id
_entity.type
_entity.pdbx_description
1 polymer ?
#
loop_
_entity_poly.entity_id
_entity_poly.type
_entity_poly.pdbx_seq_one_letter_code
_entity_poly.pdbx_strand_id
1 'polypeptide(L)'
;MRFLGVAAVVLVASGARAAPLQRFFVMGDGTLAIVNAHTGERAEVRYRKADGTYDQAAIARIRHAFRSEGDSSEGKASLRLIEVLSWVQKTSRVRPLTLMSGYRSPDYNEGLRAKGMRAAGGSLHTEGLAADVAFPRAVLRPLWMKVRALDCCGAGYYAKEGFLHIDVGQPRFWEPSTSRVEENLSAGNARLFGRTEFDRYAKGEEIVVALHAMTVAPVRVGREAWFVMAGREPARVVLDVAGTPGEGCVELGVSGATVRLRGVEEVGRGAFRLTTCEPRPGRTPAAVETNVTEVR
;
A
#
# COMPACT_ATOMS: atom_id res chain seq x y z
N MET A 1 -60.29 -19.65 -44.58
CA MET A 1 -58.91 -20.09 -44.25
C MET A 1 -58.35 -19.12 -43.22
N ARG A 2 -58.07 -19.60 -41.99
CA ARG A 2 -57.52 -18.77 -40.90
C ARG A 2 -55.99 -18.85 -40.97
N PHE A 3 -55.33 -17.71 -41.17
CA PHE A 3 -53.87 -17.61 -41.08
C PHE A 3 -53.48 -17.43 -39.61
N LEU A 4 -52.76 -18.41 -39.04
CA LEU A 4 -52.05 -18.24 -37.77
C LEU A 4 -50.69 -17.57 -38.06
N GLY A 5 -50.54 -16.32 -37.61
CA GLY A 5 -49.23 -15.67 -37.55
C GLY A 5 -48.48 -16.11 -36.30
N VAL A 6 -47.30 -16.71 -36.48
CA VAL A 6 -46.38 -17.03 -35.38
C VAL A 6 -45.51 -15.81 -35.12
N ALA A 7 -45.66 -15.19 -33.95
CA ALA A 7 -44.78 -14.12 -33.50
C ALA A 7 -43.51 -14.74 -32.87
N ALA A 8 -42.36 -14.50 -33.49
CA ALA A 8 -41.07 -14.88 -32.91
C ALA A 8 -40.65 -13.84 -31.87
N VAL A 9 -40.62 -14.23 -30.59
CA VAL A 9 -40.06 -13.43 -29.51
C VAL A 9 -38.54 -13.63 -29.50
N VAL A 10 -37.80 -12.59 -29.90
CA VAL A 10 -36.33 -12.55 -29.77
C VAL A 10 -36.00 -12.10 -28.35
N LEU A 11 -35.62 -13.03 -27.47
CA LEU A 11 -35.02 -12.71 -26.18
C LEU A 11 -33.58 -12.22 -26.40
N VAL A 12 -33.38 -10.90 -26.30
CA VAL A 12 -32.03 -10.32 -26.20
C VAL A 12 -31.50 -10.62 -24.81
N ALA A 13 -30.62 -11.61 -24.68
CA ALA A 13 -29.91 -11.88 -23.44
C ALA A 13 -28.93 -10.73 -23.16
N SER A 14 -29.31 -9.83 -22.26
CA SER A 14 -28.41 -8.82 -21.70
C SER A 14 -27.29 -9.53 -20.94
N GLY A 15 -26.13 -9.72 -21.58
CA GLY A 15 -24.94 -10.25 -20.93
C GLY A 15 -24.57 -9.37 -19.74
N ALA A 16 -24.78 -9.87 -18.52
CA ALA A 16 -24.33 -9.20 -17.31
C ALA A 16 -22.81 -9.04 -17.37
N ARG A 17 -22.32 -7.83 -17.63
CA ARG A 17 -20.89 -7.53 -17.48
C ARG A 17 -20.52 -7.81 -16.03
N ALA A 18 -19.59 -8.73 -15.81
CA ALA A 18 -19.03 -8.97 -14.50
C ALA A 18 -18.52 -7.64 -13.93
N ALA A 19 -18.90 -7.35 -12.68
CA ALA A 19 -18.41 -6.15 -12.01
C ALA A 19 -16.86 -6.19 -11.98
N PRO A 20 -16.20 -5.05 -12.21
CA PRO A 20 -14.75 -5.02 -12.28
C PRO A 20 -14.14 -5.50 -10.95
N LEU A 21 -13.00 -6.21 -11.05
CA LEU A 21 -12.22 -6.63 -9.90
C LEU A 21 -11.79 -5.39 -9.10
N GLN A 22 -12.39 -5.22 -7.92
CA GLN A 22 -11.89 -4.24 -6.96
C GLN A 22 -10.49 -4.69 -6.51
N ARG A 23 -9.49 -3.82 -6.60
CA ARG A 23 -8.09 -4.19 -6.37
C ARG A 23 -7.67 -4.21 -4.91
N PHE A 24 -8.34 -3.48 -4.04
CA PHE A 24 -7.97 -3.34 -2.62
C PHE A 24 -9.11 -3.73 -1.69
N PHE A 25 -8.79 -4.18 -0.47
CA PHE A 25 -9.79 -4.46 0.57
C PHE A 25 -10.40 -3.17 1.12
N VAL A 26 -9.59 -2.11 1.20
CA VAL A 26 -9.99 -0.80 1.73
C VAL A 26 -9.90 0.21 0.60
N MET A 27 -11.06 0.73 0.20
CA MET A 27 -11.20 1.67 -0.91
C MET A 27 -12.28 2.69 -0.63
N GLY A 28 -12.10 3.90 -1.17
CA GLY A 28 -13.14 4.92 -1.19
C GLY A 28 -14.02 4.84 -2.44
N ASP A 29 -14.57 5.99 -2.83
CA ASP A 29 -15.45 6.14 -3.99
C ASP A 29 -14.71 6.47 -5.30
N GLY A 30 -13.38 6.32 -5.29
CA GLY A 30 -12.50 6.63 -6.42
C GLY A 30 -12.24 8.12 -6.59
N THR A 31 -12.60 8.95 -5.59
CA THR A 31 -12.28 10.38 -5.57
C THR A 31 -11.38 10.72 -4.38
N LEU A 32 -10.53 11.72 -4.56
CA LEU A 32 -9.70 12.25 -3.49
C LEU A 32 -9.52 13.76 -3.70
N ALA A 33 -9.75 14.52 -2.64
CA ALA A 33 -9.48 15.94 -2.56
C ALA A 33 -8.49 16.20 -1.43
N ILE A 34 -7.30 16.68 -1.76
CA ILE A 34 -6.27 17.04 -0.80
C ILE A 34 -5.81 18.48 -0.99
N VAL A 35 -5.37 19.08 0.10
CA VAL A 35 -4.60 20.32 0.11
C VAL A 35 -3.34 20.12 0.95
N ASN A 36 -2.17 20.42 0.38
CA ASN A 36 -0.91 20.40 1.10
C ASN A 36 -0.84 21.63 2.02
N ALA A 37 -0.64 21.40 3.32
CA ALA A 37 -0.63 22.47 4.32
C ALA A 37 0.57 23.42 4.18
N HIS A 38 1.67 22.96 3.57
CA HIS A 38 2.91 23.72 3.43
C HIS A 38 2.98 24.46 2.09
N THR A 39 2.68 23.77 0.99
CA THR A 39 2.80 24.35 -0.36
C THR A 39 1.50 24.99 -0.87
N GLY A 40 0.36 24.73 -0.21
CA GLY A 40 -0.96 25.17 -0.66
C GLY A 40 -1.48 24.42 -1.88
N GLU A 41 -0.72 23.46 -2.41
CA GLU A 41 -1.06 22.72 -3.62
C GLU A 41 -2.27 21.80 -3.40
N ARG A 42 -3.06 21.66 -4.46
CA ARG A 42 -4.36 20.97 -4.39
C ARG A 42 -4.49 19.92 -5.47
N ALA A 43 -5.06 18.79 -5.10
CA ALA A 43 -5.55 17.80 -6.04
C ALA A 43 -6.97 17.40 -5.65
N GLU A 44 -7.93 17.70 -6.52
CA GLU A 44 -9.31 17.26 -6.40
C GLU A 44 -9.68 16.52 -7.68
N VAL A 45 -9.69 15.19 -7.60
CA VAL A 45 -9.75 14.32 -8.78
C VAL A 45 -10.57 13.07 -8.54
N ARG A 46 -11.10 12.52 -9.64
CA ARG A 46 -11.53 11.12 -9.73
C ARG A 46 -10.36 10.31 -10.28
N TYR A 47 -9.70 9.54 -9.42
CA TYR A 47 -8.52 8.74 -9.80
C TYR A 47 -8.90 7.30 -10.18
N ARG A 48 -10.08 6.81 -9.81
CA ARG A 48 -10.61 5.51 -10.23
C ARG A 48 -11.96 5.67 -10.93
N LYS A 49 -12.06 5.05 -12.11
CA LYS A 49 -13.25 5.03 -12.96
C LYS A 49 -14.24 3.96 -12.50
N ALA A 50 -15.47 4.03 -13.01
CA ALA A 50 -16.54 3.08 -12.68
C ALA A 50 -16.23 1.64 -13.12
N ASP A 51 -15.41 1.48 -14.16
CA ASP A 51 -14.90 0.20 -14.66
C ASP A 51 -13.71 -0.35 -13.85
N GLY A 52 -13.33 0.31 -12.74
CA GLY A 52 -12.22 -0.08 -11.88
C GLY A 52 -10.83 0.34 -12.38
N THR A 53 -10.72 0.90 -13.59
CA THR A 53 -9.44 1.38 -14.12
C THR A 53 -9.01 2.69 -13.45
N TYR A 54 -7.69 2.91 -13.42
CA TYR A 54 -7.07 4.06 -12.77
C TYR A 54 -6.65 5.13 -13.78
N ASP A 55 -6.98 6.38 -13.49
CA ASP A 55 -6.56 7.55 -14.26
C ASP A 55 -5.16 7.99 -13.80
N GLN A 56 -4.16 7.73 -14.64
CA GLN A 56 -2.76 8.02 -14.33
C GLN A 56 -2.49 9.53 -14.23
N ALA A 57 -3.20 10.38 -14.98
CA ALA A 57 -3.05 11.82 -14.89
C ALA A 57 -3.63 12.35 -13.56
N ALA A 58 -4.77 11.80 -13.13
CA ALA A 58 -5.33 12.10 -11.81
C ALA A 58 -4.39 11.66 -10.67
N ILE A 59 -3.79 10.46 -10.77
CA ILE A 59 -2.80 9.98 -9.80
C ILE A 59 -1.56 10.88 -9.79
N ALA A 60 -1.06 11.31 -10.96
CA ALA A 60 0.07 12.22 -11.05
C ALA A 60 -0.22 13.56 -10.36
N ARG A 61 -1.43 14.10 -10.49
CA ARG A 61 -1.86 15.31 -9.76
C ARG A 61 -1.87 15.12 -8.25
N ILE A 62 -2.34 13.96 -7.76
CA ILE A 62 -2.28 13.63 -6.34
C ILE A 62 -0.82 13.59 -5.88
N ARG A 63 0.03 12.84 -6.60
CA ARG A 63 1.47 12.70 -6.32
C ARG A 63 2.19 14.04 -6.27
N HIS A 64 1.85 14.95 -7.18
CA HIS A 64 2.36 16.31 -7.18
C HIS A 64 2.04 17.02 -5.86
N ALA A 65 0.77 17.07 -5.44
CA ALA A 65 0.38 17.69 -4.17
C ALA A 65 0.93 16.97 -2.91
N PHE A 66 1.44 15.74 -3.05
CA PHE A 66 2.00 14.95 -1.95
C PHE A 66 3.46 15.30 -1.59
N ARG A 67 4.18 16.03 -2.42
CA ARG A 67 5.62 16.28 -2.20
C ARG A 67 5.86 17.23 -1.02
N SER A 68 7.06 17.15 -0.45
CA SER A 68 7.49 18.10 0.57
C SER A 68 7.84 19.44 -0.07
N GLU A 69 7.77 20.51 0.72
CA GLU A 69 8.20 21.84 0.30
C GLU A 69 9.69 21.82 -0.09
N GLY A 70 10.04 22.43 -1.22
CA GLY A 70 11.41 22.47 -1.74
C GLY A 70 11.83 21.25 -2.56
N ASP A 71 11.03 20.18 -2.61
CA ASP A 71 11.31 19.03 -3.48
C ASP A 71 11.05 19.41 -4.95
N SER A 72 12.10 19.34 -5.78
CA SER A 72 12.00 19.47 -7.24
C SER A 72 11.53 18.18 -7.94
N SER A 73 11.57 17.05 -7.22
CA SER A 73 11.17 15.74 -7.73
C SER A 73 9.66 15.51 -7.70
N GLU A 74 9.17 14.64 -8.58
CA GLU A 74 7.80 14.14 -8.52
C GLU A 74 7.54 13.47 -7.16
N GLY A 75 6.51 13.92 -6.43
CA GLY A 75 6.12 13.27 -5.19
C GLY A 75 5.70 11.82 -5.41
N LYS A 76 5.78 10.99 -4.37
CA LYS A 76 5.36 9.58 -4.42
C LYS A 76 4.14 9.34 -3.54
N ALA A 77 3.18 8.63 -4.10
CA ALA A 77 2.05 8.09 -3.35
C ALA A 77 1.68 6.75 -3.99
N SER A 78 1.76 5.67 -3.20
CA SER A 78 1.30 4.37 -3.67
C SER A 78 -0.22 4.36 -3.85
N LEU A 79 -0.69 3.59 -4.82
CA LEU A 79 -2.12 3.54 -5.14
C LEU A 79 -2.96 3.03 -3.96
N ARG A 80 -2.43 2.07 -3.19
CA ARG A 80 -3.03 1.58 -1.95
C ARG A 80 -3.24 2.71 -0.93
N LEU A 81 -2.25 3.59 -0.75
CA LEU A 81 -2.37 4.74 0.15
C LEU A 81 -3.46 5.70 -0.34
N ILE A 82 -3.52 5.96 -1.64
CA ILE A 82 -4.56 6.81 -2.25
C ILE A 82 -5.96 6.23 -1.99
N GLU A 83 -6.15 4.92 -2.14
CA GLU A 83 -7.42 4.24 -1.88
C GLU A 83 -7.81 4.28 -0.39
N VAL A 84 -6.85 4.08 0.52
CA VAL A 84 -7.07 4.23 1.97
C VAL A 84 -7.46 5.67 2.29
N LEU A 85 -6.79 6.66 1.72
CA LEU A 85 -7.12 8.07 1.97
C LEU A 85 -8.48 8.47 1.40
N SER A 86 -8.88 7.93 0.25
CA SER A 86 -10.23 8.11 -0.27
C SER A 86 -11.28 7.50 0.67
N TRP A 87 -11.01 6.31 1.23
CA TRP A 87 -11.86 5.70 2.26
C TRP A 87 -11.92 6.56 3.52
N VAL A 88 -10.79 7.11 3.97
CA VAL A 88 -10.70 8.01 5.13
C VAL A 88 -11.50 9.29 4.90
N GLN A 89 -11.36 9.93 3.74
CA GLN A 89 -12.13 11.12 3.33
C GLN A 89 -13.63 10.86 3.41
N LYS A 90 -14.09 9.75 2.82
CA LYS A 90 -15.50 9.34 2.84
C LYS A 90 -16.00 9.06 4.25
N THR A 91 -15.21 8.34 5.05
CA THR A 91 -15.59 7.89 6.40
C THR A 91 -15.62 9.03 7.42
N SER A 92 -14.69 9.98 7.27
CA SER A 92 -14.58 11.16 8.13
C SER A 92 -15.53 12.29 7.72
N ARG A 93 -15.99 12.29 6.45
CA ARG A 93 -16.72 13.39 5.81
C ARG A 93 -15.95 14.71 5.79
N VAL A 94 -14.62 14.65 5.91
CA VAL A 94 -13.72 15.81 5.80
C VAL A 94 -13.23 15.89 4.37
N ARG A 95 -13.48 17.01 3.70
CA ARG A 95 -13.06 17.27 2.32
C ARG A 95 -12.81 18.78 2.13
N PRO A 96 -11.66 19.20 1.56
CA PRO A 96 -10.49 18.39 1.26
C PRO A 96 -9.82 17.86 2.55
N LEU A 97 -9.05 16.77 2.42
CA LEU A 97 -8.12 16.36 3.46
C LEU A 97 -6.93 17.34 3.49
N THR A 98 -6.61 17.87 4.67
CA THR A 98 -5.42 18.70 4.86
C THR A 98 -4.21 17.80 5.10
N LEU A 99 -3.36 17.69 4.10
CA LEU A 99 -2.12 16.91 4.13
C LEU A 99 -1.04 17.71 4.86
N MET A 100 -0.74 17.31 6.09
CA MET A 100 0.36 17.88 6.87
C MET A 100 1.71 17.36 6.38
N SER A 101 1.77 16.09 5.98
CA SER A 101 2.99 15.52 5.42
C SER A 101 2.66 14.34 4.51
N GLY A 102 3.13 14.38 3.26
CA GLY A 102 3.01 13.29 2.30
C GLY A 102 4.34 12.58 2.11
N TYR A 103 4.81 12.54 0.87
CA TYR A 103 6.14 12.07 0.53
C TYR A 103 7.21 13.00 1.09
N ARG A 104 8.26 12.40 1.66
CA ARG A 104 9.45 13.12 2.14
C ARG A 104 10.66 12.68 1.31
N SER A 105 11.33 13.62 0.65
CA SER A 105 12.65 13.33 0.09
C SER A 105 13.64 12.90 1.20
N PRO A 106 14.70 12.14 0.85
CA PRO A 106 15.75 11.79 1.80
C PRO A 106 16.29 13.01 2.54
N ASP A 107 16.63 14.08 1.81
CA ASP A 107 17.18 15.33 2.35
C ASP A 107 16.21 16.01 3.33
N TYR A 108 14.93 16.09 2.97
CA TYR A 108 13.91 16.64 3.87
C TYR A 108 13.77 15.81 5.14
N ASN A 109 13.75 14.47 5.01
CA ASN A 109 13.62 13.56 6.16
C ASN A 109 14.86 13.62 7.08
N GLU A 110 16.05 13.75 6.53
CA GLU A 110 17.28 13.97 7.29
C GLU A 110 17.27 15.34 7.98
N GLY A 111 16.84 16.40 7.30
CA GLY A 111 16.66 17.72 7.88
C GLY A 111 15.70 17.74 9.08
N LEU A 112 14.62 16.95 9.04
CA LEU A 112 13.73 16.75 10.19
C LEU A 112 14.46 16.08 11.37
N ARG A 113 15.25 15.04 11.11
CA ARG A 113 16.04 14.35 12.15
C ARG A 113 17.06 15.28 12.79
N ALA A 114 17.75 16.08 11.97
CA ALA A 114 18.71 17.09 12.44
C ALA A 114 18.05 18.15 13.35
N LYS A 115 16.76 18.46 13.12
CA LYS A 115 15.95 19.36 13.95
C LYS A 115 15.37 18.69 15.21
N GLY A 116 15.73 17.44 15.51
CA GLY A 116 15.23 16.69 16.66
C GLY A 116 13.80 16.17 16.50
N MET A 117 13.23 16.20 15.28
CA MET A 117 11.90 15.65 15.03
C MET A 117 11.95 14.13 14.93
N ARG A 118 10.92 13.46 15.46
CA ARG A 118 10.79 11.99 15.45
C ARG A 118 10.56 11.45 14.04
N ALA A 119 11.63 11.12 13.32
CA ALA A 119 11.59 10.47 12.02
C ALA A 119 12.43 9.18 12.02
N ALA A 120 11.75 8.04 11.85
CA ALA A 120 12.40 6.72 11.82
C ALA A 120 13.32 6.56 10.59
N GLY A 121 14.39 5.77 10.73
CA GLY A 121 15.32 5.51 9.62
C GLY A 121 14.67 4.79 8.43
N GLY A 122 13.71 3.90 8.69
CA GLY A 122 12.86 3.25 7.68
C GLY A 122 11.47 3.90 7.59
N SER A 123 11.41 5.22 7.46
CA SER A 123 10.15 5.97 7.41
C SER A 123 9.36 5.67 6.13
N LEU A 124 8.09 5.27 6.28
CA LEU A 124 7.22 5.00 5.14
C LEU A 124 6.85 6.25 4.33
N HIS A 125 7.10 7.46 4.85
CA HIS A 125 6.97 8.69 4.08
C HIS A 125 7.99 8.78 2.94
N THR A 126 9.21 8.28 3.11
CA THR A 126 10.25 8.34 2.06
C THR A 126 10.02 7.32 0.94
N GLU A 127 9.07 6.41 1.14
CA GLU A 127 8.65 5.42 0.14
C GLU A 127 7.29 5.78 -0.49
N GLY A 128 6.67 6.91 -0.11
CA GLY A 128 5.32 7.29 -0.58
C GLY A 128 4.22 6.36 -0.06
N LEU A 129 4.44 5.79 1.12
CA LEU A 129 3.58 4.78 1.75
C LEU A 129 2.86 5.31 2.99
N ALA A 130 3.11 6.56 3.39
CA ALA A 130 2.47 7.19 4.54
C ALA A 130 2.00 8.62 4.25
N ALA A 131 1.02 9.06 5.02
CA ALA A 131 0.52 10.42 5.05
C ALA A 131 0.14 10.83 6.48
N ASP A 132 0.47 12.06 6.84
CA ASP A 132 -0.02 12.71 8.05
C ASP A 132 -1.14 13.67 7.63
N VAL A 133 -2.35 13.44 8.13
CA VAL A 133 -3.56 14.17 7.71
C VAL A 133 -4.24 14.80 8.92
N ALA A 134 -4.50 16.11 8.84
CA ALA A 134 -5.18 16.84 9.90
C ALA A 134 -6.70 16.61 9.85
N PHE A 135 -7.31 16.51 11.03
CA PHE A 135 -8.75 16.38 11.18
C PHE A 135 -9.26 17.25 12.34
N PRO A 136 -10.55 17.64 12.32
CA PRO A 136 -11.19 18.20 13.51
C PRO A 136 -11.03 17.27 14.72
N ARG A 137 -10.79 17.85 15.90
CA ARG A 137 -10.56 17.08 17.15
C ARG A 137 -11.66 16.04 17.43
N ALA A 138 -12.91 16.37 17.15
CA ALA A 138 -14.05 15.47 17.35
C ALA A 138 -14.04 14.24 16.41
N VAL A 139 -13.36 14.32 15.26
CA VAL A 139 -13.26 13.25 14.26
C VAL A 139 -12.04 12.36 14.50
N LEU A 140 -10.96 12.94 15.04
CA LEU A 140 -9.63 12.34 15.12
C LEU A 140 -9.64 10.94 15.78
N ARG A 141 -10.12 10.85 17.03
CA ARG A 141 -10.11 9.58 17.79
C ARG A 141 -11.10 8.54 17.24
N PRO A 142 -12.38 8.88 16.92
CA PRO A 142 -13.29 7.93 16.30
C PRO A 142 -12.76 7.37 14.97
N LEU A 143 -12.14 8.22 14.13
CA LEU A 143 -11.56 7.78 12.87
C LEU A 143 -10.36 6.85 13.10
N TRP A 144 -9.46 7.18 14.03
CA TRP A 144 -8.33 6.29 14.37
C TRP A 144 -8.80 4.91 14.81
N MET A 145 -9.85 4.83 15.64
CA MET A 145 -10.43 3.53 16.04
C MET A 145 -11.02 2.75 14.86
N LYS A 146 -11.62 3.43 13.88
CA LYS A 146 -12.10 2.79 12.64
C LYS A 146 -10.95 2.27 11.79
N VAL A 147 -9.88 3.06 11.61
CA VAL A 147 -8.68 2.60 10.90
C VAL A 147 -8.07 1.39 11.60
N ARG A 148 -8.00 1.42 12.94
CA ARG A 148 -7.56 0.29 13.76
C ARG A 148 -8.36 -0.98 13.54
N ALA A 149 -9.69 -0.86 13.41
CA ALA A 149 -10.55 -2.02 13.15
C ALA A 149 -10.37 -2.65 11.76
N LEU A 150 -9.74 -1.95 10.81
CA LEU A 150 -9.44 -2.52 9.49
C LEU A 150 -8.28 -3.54 9.53
N ASP A 151 -7.39 -3.40 10.52
CA ASP A 151 -6.23 -4.27 10.74
C ASP A 151 -5.41 -4.55 9.46
N CYS A 152 -5.24 -3.53 8.63
CA CYS A 152 -4.60 -3.67 7.30
C CYS A 152 -3.48 -2.66 7.03
N CYS A 153 -3.22 -1.77 7.98
CA CYS A 153 -2.41 -0.57 7.81
C CYS A 153 -1.86 -0.07 9.15
N GLY A 154 -0.84 0.79 9.10
CA GLY A 154 -0.38 1.51 10.27
C GLY A 154 -1.16 2.80 10.51
N ALA A 155 -1.50 3.09 11.77
CA ALA A 155 -2.08 4.37 12.15
C ALA A 155 -1.59 4.93 13.50
N GLY A 156 -1.05 6.14 13.45
CA GLY A 156 -0.59 6.90 14.62
C GLY A 156 -1.57 8.01 15.00
N TYR A 157 -1.94 8.11 16.28
CA TYR A 157 -2.86 9.11 16.80
C TYR A 157 -2.13 10.27 17.47
N TYR A 158 -2.06 11.43 16.80
CA TYR A 158 -1.35 12.63 17.27
C TYR A 158 -2.36 13.71 17.72
N ALA A 159 -2.95 13.50 18.89
CA ALA A 159 -4.03 14.35 19.42
C ALA A 159 -3.63 15.82 19.63
N LYS A 160 -2.41 16.05 20.11
CA LYS A 160 -1.90 17.38 20.45
C LYS A 160 -1.66 18.20 19.18
N GLU A 161 -1.06 17.57 18.19
CA GLU A 161 -0.73 18.14 16.88
C GLU A 161 -1.94 18.17 15.92
N GLY A 162 -3.00 17.41 16.22
CA GLY A 162 -4.27 17.45 15.50
C GLY A 162 -4.31 16.65 14.19
N PHE A 163 -3.47 15.61 14.05
CA PHE A 163 -3.41 14.79 12.85
C PHE A 163 -3.40 13.28 13.14
N LEU A 164 -3.75 12.50 12.12
CA LEU A 164 -3.53 11.05 12.09
C LEU A 164 -2.41 10.75 11.11
N HIS A 165 -1.44 9.98 11.56
CA HIS A 165 -0.54 9.27 10.66
C HIS A 165 -1.25 8.06 10.11
N ILE A 166 -1.18 7.83 8.81
CA ILE A 166 -1.81 6.71 8.11
C ILE A 166 -0.80 6.19 7.09
N ASP A 167 -0.47 4.91 7.17
CA ASP A 167 0.45 4.26 6.24
C ASP A 167 -0.08 2.92 5.73
N VAL A 168 0.55 2.37 4.70
CA VAL A 168 0.18 1.09 4.10
C VAL A 168 1.25 0.01 4.31
N GLY A 169 1.94 0.07 5.44
CA GLY A 169 2.81 -0.99 5.94
C GLY A 169 2.02 -2.07 6.70
N GLN A 170 2.74 -2.89 7.48
CA GLN A 170 2.12 -3.88 8.35
C GLN A 170 1.16 -3.24 9.37
N PRO A 171 0.13 -3.95 9.85
CA PRO A 171 -0.78 -3.41 10.87
C PRO A 171 -0.04 -2.98 12.14
N ARG A 172 -0.18 -1.72 12.52
CA ARG A 172 0.38 -1.16 13.76
C ARG A 172 -0.41 0.05 14.21
N PHE A 173 -0.60 0.21 15.51
CA PHE A 173 -1.36 1.32 16.07
C PHE A 173 -0.62 1.90 17.25
N TRP A 174 -0.39 3.21 17.25
CA TRP A 174 0.39 3.87 18.30
C TRP A 174 -0.09 5.29 18.55
N GLU A 175 0.41 5.83 19.65
CA GLU A 175 0.31 7.21 20.07
C GLU A 175 1.75 7.74 20.29
N PRO A 176 1.98 9.04 20.45
CA PRO A 176 3.32 9.58 20.72
C PRO A 176 4.05 8.87 21.86
N SER A 177 3.34 8.51 22.93
CA SER A 177 3.85 7.79 24.11
C SER A 177 4.23 6.33 23.83
N THR A 178 3.60 5.69 22.85
CA THR A 178 3.83 4.26 22.49
C THR A 178 4.58 4.10 21.17
N SER A 179 4.97 5.20 20.53
CA SER A 179 5.62 5.21 19.22
C SER A 179 7.00 4.55 19.19
N ARG A 180 7.73 4.58 20.33
CA ARG A 180 9.07 3.98 20.49
C ARG A 180 10.06 4.36 19.38
N VAL A 181 9.95 5.57 18.84
CA VAL A 181 10.81 6.04 17.73
C VAL A 181 12.28 6.08 18.13
N GLU A 182 12.57 6.48 19.37
CA GLU A 182 13.94 6.56 19.91
C GLU A 182 14.66 5.20 19.96
N GLU A 183 13.91 4.10 19.99
CA GLU A 183 14.46 2.75 20.00
C GLU A 183 14.90 2.27 18.61
N ASN A 184 14.69 3.09 17.57
CA ASN A 184 15.07 2.83 16.19
C ASN A 184 14.67 1.42 15.74
N LEU A 185 13.40 1.07 15.95
CA LEU A 185 12.90 -0.30 15.79
C LEU A 185 13.05 -0.85 14.36
N SER A 186 13.24 0.01 13.35
CA SER A 186 13.52 -0.42 11.97
C SER A 186 15.00 -0.70 11.70
N ALA A 187 15.92 -0.37 12.60
CA ALA A 187 17.36 -0.46 12.38
C ALA A 187 17.79 -1.88 11.97
N GLY A 188 18.68 -1.96 10.98
CA GLY A 188 19.19 -3.23 10.50
C GLY A 188 18.10 -4.12 9.91
N ASN A 189 17.09 -3.57 9.24
CA ASN A 189 16.01 -4.33 8.58
C ASN A 189 15.07 -5.10 9.53
N ALA A 190 15.05 -4.79 10.82
CA ALA A 190 14.19 -5.48 11.79
C ALA A 190 12.67 -5.34 11.49
N ARG A 191 12.29 -4.37 10.65
CA ARG A 191 10.91 -4.16 10.20
C ARG A 191 10.76 -4.31 8.68
N LEU A 192 11.69 -4.99 8.01
CA LEU A 192 11.58 -5.30 6.60
C LEU A 192 10.30 -6.10 6.35
N PHE A 193 9.48 -5.66 5.40
CA PHE A 193 8.23 -6.32 5.05
C PHE A 193 8.04 -6.37 3.53
N GLY A 194 7.25 -7.32 3.07
CA GLY A 194 6.85 -7.44 1.68
C GLY A 194 5.52 -6.75 1.45
N ARG A 195 5.25 -6.34 0.22
CA ARG A 195 3.95 -5.80 -0.15
C ARG A 195 3.63 -6.14 -1.60
N THR A 196 2.45 -6.69 -1.83
CA THR A 196 1.93 -6.88 -3.18
C THR A 196 1.42 -5.55 -3.75
N GLU A 197 1.41 -5.42 -5.07
CA GLU A 197 0.85 -4.22 -5.73
C GLU A 197 -0.63 -3.98 -5.37
N PHE A 198 -1.42 -5.06 -5.33
CA PHE A 198 -2.85 -5.07 -5.03
C PHE A 198 -3.19 -6.03 -3.87
N ASP A 199 -4.37 -5.91 -3.27
CA ASP A 199 -4.89 -6.95 -2.35
C ASP A 199 -5.59 -8.09 -3.09
N ARG A 200 -6.12 -7.83 -4.29
CA ARG A 200 -6.96 -8.78 -5.02
C ARG A 200 -6.44 -8.98 -6.43
N TYR A 201 -6.23 -10.24 -6.77
CA TYR A 201 -5.75 -10.70 -8.08
C TYR A 201 -6.71 -11.72 -8.67
N ALA A 202 -6.82 -11.72 -10.00
CA ALA A 202 -7.45 -12.82 -10.72
C ALA A 202 -6.55 -14.06 -10.68
N LYS A 203 -7.14 -15.26 -10.71
CA LYS A 203 -6.37 -16.50 -10.86
C LYS A 203 -5.42 -16.43 -12.07
N GLY A 204 -4.15 -16.76 -11.85
CA GLY A 204 -3.11 -16.73 -12.89
C GLY A 204 -2.58 -15.34 -13.24
N GLU A 205 -3.08 -14.27 -12.61
CA GLU A 205 -2.51 -12.92 -12.75
C GLU A 205 -1.12 -12.86 -12.10
N GLU A 206 -0.20 -12.13 -12.74
CA GLU A 206 1.13 -11.87 -12.17
C GLU A 206 1.02 -11.06 -10.87
N ILE A 207 1.72 -11.51 -9.82
CA ILE A 207 1.78 -10.79 -8.55
C ILE A 207 3.18 -10.23 -8.36
N VAL A 208 3.28 -8.90 -8.31
CA VAL A 208 4.53 -8.20 -8.00
C VAL A 208 4.61 -7.92 -6.51
N VAL A 209 5.72 -8.31 -5.87
CA VAL A 209 6.01 -8.04 -4.46
C VAL A 209 7.18 -7.07 -4.37
N ALA A 210 7.01 -5.97 -3.63
CA ALA A 210 8.07 -5.03 -3.27
C ALA A 210 8.52 -5.26 -1.82
N LEU A 211 9.83 -5.16 -1.55
CA LEU A 211 10.36 -5.13 -0.18
C LEU A 211 10.53 -3.70 0.31
N HIS A 212 9.99 -3.39 1.49
CA HIS A 212 9.95 -2.03 2.05
C HIS A 212 10.58 -1.96 3.43
N ALA A 213 10.88 -0.74 3.90
CA ALA A 213 11.62 -0.47 5.12
C ALA A 213 13.02 -1.13 5.17
N MET A 214 13.68 -1.26 4.00
CA MET A 214 15.07 -1.70 3.93
C MET A 214 15.99 -0.56 4.36
N THR A 215 16.72 -0.78 5.46
CA THR A 215 17.69 0.18 6.03
C THR A 215 19.14 -0.22 5.78
N VAL A 216 19.39 -1.50 5.47
CA VAL A 216 20.71 -2.03 5.15
C VAL A 216 20.57 -2.91 3.90
N ALA A 217 21.17 -2.47 2.81
CA ALA A 217 21.22 -3.20 1.54
C ALA A 217 22.55 -3.93 1.38
N PRO A 218 22.64 -4.94 0.51
CA PRO A 218 21.52 -5.58 -0.19
C PRO A 218 20.83 -6.68 0.66
N VAL A 219 19.54 -6.91 0.42
CA VAL A 219 18.82 -8.06 0.99
C VAL A 219 18.71 -9.16 -0.06
N ARG A 220 18.97 -10.41 0.32
CA ARG A 220 18.82 -11.57 -0.56
C ARG A 220 17.57 -12.36 -0.23
N VAL A 221 16.78 -12.72 -1.24
CA VAL A 221 15.58 -13.57 -1.10
C VAL A 221 15.72 -14.86 -1.89
N GLY A 222 15.20 -15.96 -1.36
CA GLY A 222 15.18 -17.24 -2.06
C GLY A 222 14.29 -17.18 -3.30
N ARG A 223 14.57 -18.04 -4.30
CA ARG A 223 13.75 -18.14 -5.52
C ARG A 223 12.38 -18.79 -5.31
N GLU A 224 12.09 -19.23 -4.10
CA GLU A 224 10.83 -19.83 -3.70
C GLU A 224 10.16 -18.99 -2.62
N ALA A 225 8.84 -18.88 -2.73
CA ALA A 225 7.97 -18.30 -1.74
C ALA A 225 6.82 -19.25 -1.43
N TRP A 226 6.08 -18.93 -0.37
CA TRP A 226 4.95 -19.73 0.08
C TRP A 226 3.70 -18.86 0.17
N PHE A 227 2.59 -19.30 -0.42
CA PHE A 227 1.29 -18.71 -0.19
C PHE A 227 0.67 -19.36 1.05
N VAL A 228 0.63 -18.60 2.14
CA VAL A 228 0.20 -19.06 3.46
C VAL A 228 -1.24 -18.63 3.68
N MET A 229 -2.15 -19.61 3.71
CA MET A 229 -3.57 -19.41 3.95
C MET A 229 -3.97 -20.05 5.28
N ALA A 230 -4.84 -19.39 6.04
CA ALA A 230 -5.30 -19.92 7.32
C ALA A 230 -6.01 -21.28 7.14
N GLY A 231 -5.58 -22.29 7.91
CA GLY A 231 -6.15 -23.63 7.87
C GLY A 231 -5.80 -24.46 6.62
N ARG A 232 -4.78 -24.06 5.84
CA ARG A 232 -4.29 -24.82 4.69
C ARG A 232 -2.78 -25.01 4.77
N GLU A 233 -2.28 -26.07 4.15
CA GLU A 233 -0.84 -26.23 3.93
C GLU A 233 -0.31 -25.11 3.03
N PRO A 234 0.88 -24.54 3.33
CA PRO A 234 1.47 -23.51 2.48
C PRO A 234 1.72 -24.00 1.05
N ALA A 235 1.22 -23.25 0.07
CA ALA A 235 1.41 -23.58 -1.33
C ALA A 235 2.70 -22.96 -1.87
N ARG A 236 3.52 -23.74 -2.58
CA ARG A 236 4.77 -23.26 -3.17
C ARG A 236 4.51 -22.31 -4.33
N VAL A 237 5.28 -21.23 -4.41
CA VAL A 237 5.25 -20.23 -5.47
C VAL A 237 6.68 -19.93 -5.90
N VAL A 238 6.91 -19.71 -7.20
CA VAL A 238 8.26 -19.46 -7.72
C VAL A 238 8.42 -17.97 -8.03
N LEU A 239 9.58 -17.42 -7.68
CA LEU A 239 9.95 -16.06 -8.05
C LEU A 239 10.54 -16.08 -9.47
N ASP A 240 9.90 -15.35 -10.38
CA ASP A 240 10.48 -15.05 -11.70
C ASP A 240 11.40 -13.84 -11.57
N VAL A 241 12.70 -14.11 -11.61
CA VAL A 241 13.72 -13.08 -11.51
C VAL A 241 14.76 -13.26 -12.60
N ALA A 242 15.06 -12.18 -13.32
CA ALA A 242 16.18 -12.10 -14.24
C ALA A 242 17.50 -12.36 -13.50
N GLY A 243 18.33 -13.27 -14.02
CA GLY A 243 19.61 -13.67 -13.45
C GLY A 243 20.02 -15.07 -13.88
N THR A 244 21.27 -15.46 -13.61
CA THR A 244 21.81 -16.78 -13.97
C THR A 244 21.07 -17.91 -13.22
N PRO A 245 20.59 -18.94 -13.93
CA PRO A 245 20.12 -20.17 -13.29
C PRO A 245 21.28 -20.82 -12.52
N GLY A 246 21.12 -21.07 -11.21
CA GLY A 246 22.11 -21.78 -10.40
C GLY A 246 22.43 -21.16 -9.03
N GLU A 247 22.21 -19.86 -8.84
CA GLU A 247 22.26 -19.23 -7.51
C GLU A 247 20.84 -19.23 -6.89
N GLY A 248 20.68 -19.89 -5.74
CA GLY A 248 19.38 -20.10 -5.08
C GLY A 248 18.72 -18.83 -4.54
N CYS A 249 19.40 -17.69 -4.60
CA CYS A 249 18.99 -16.43 -4.01
C CYS A 249 19.10 -15.27 -5.00
N VAL A 250 18.29 -14.25 -4.78
CA VAL A 250 18.16 -13.05 -5.61
C VAL A 250 18.49 -11.84 -4.75
N GLU A 251 19.39 -11.00 -5.23
CA GLU A 251 19.84 -9.81 -4.51
C GLU A 251 18.99 -8.58 -4.84
N LEU A 252 18.53 -7.88 -3.80
CA LEU A 252 17.71 -6.68 -3.88
C LEU A 252 18.45 -5.52 -3.21
N GLY A 253 18.92 -4.57 -4.02
CA GLY A 253 19.85 -3.53 -3.58
C GLY A 253 19.23 -2.27 -2.97
N VAL A 254 17.90 -2.11 -3.01
CA VAL A 254 17.23 -0.88 -2.54
C VAL A 254 15.86 -1.17 -1.93
N SER A 255 15.39 -0.29 -1.04
CA SER A 255 14.00 -0.31 -0.58
C SER A 255 13.05 0.00 -1.75
N GLY A 256 11.95 -0.75 -1.85
CA GLY A 256 11.04 -0.73 -2.97
C GLY A 256 11.44 -1.65 -4.14
N ALA A 257 12.57 -2.37 -4.05
CA ALA A 257 12.95 -3.37 -5.05
C ALA A 257 11.88 -4.48 -5.13
N THR A 258 11.64 -4.96 -6.35
CA THR A 258 10.52 -5.87 -6.64
C THR A 258 10.98 -7.25 -7.11
N VAL A 259 10.15 -8.24 -6.83
CA VAL A 259 10.21 -9.59 -7.38
C VAL A 259 8.83 -9.98 -7.91
N ARG A 260 8.78 -10.84 -8.93
CA ARG A 260 7.53 -11.32 -9.52
C ARG A 260 7.26 -12.74 -9.06
N LEU A 261 6.02 -13.01 -8.67
CA LEU A 261 5.55 -14.34 -8.34
C LEU A 261 4.81 -14.94 -9.54
N ARG A 262 5.21 -16.13 -9.96
CA ARG A 262 4.54 -16.91 -11.01
C ARG A 262 3.98 -18.22 -10.46
N GLY A 263 2.95 -18.74 -11.13
CA GLY A 263 2.35 -20.04 -10.81
C GLY A 263 1.49 -20.03 -9.56
N VAL A 264 0.90 -18.88 -9.21
CA VAL A 264 -0.09 -18.79 -8.12
C VAL A 264 -1.43 -19.33 -8.63
N GLU A 265 -1.57 -20.65 -8.58
CA GLU A 265 -2.79 -21.37 -9.02
C GLU A 265 -3.86 -21.47 -7.92
N GLU A 266 -3.43 -21.38 -6.67
CA GLU A 266 -4.28 -21.55 -5.50
C GLU A 266 -5.19 -20.34 -5.29
N VAL A 267 -6.49 -20.60 -5.23
CA VAL A 267 -7.52 -19.60 -4.94
C VAL A 267 -7.77 -19.55 -3.44
N GLY A 268 -7.75 -18.33 -2.89
CA GLY A 268 -7.96 -18.11 -1.47
C GLY A 268 -7.37 -16.80 -0.98
N ARG A 269 -7.40 -16.61 0.34
CA ARG A 269 -6.93 -15.41 1.02
C ARG A 269 -5.82 -15.76 2.01
N GLY A 270 -4.67 -15.15 1.86
CA GLY A 270 -3.46 -15.45 2.61
C GLY A 270 -2.37 -14.40 2.43
N ALA A 271 -1.16 -14.66 2.90
CA ALA A 271 0.00 -13.81 2.65
C ALA A 271 1.10 -14.61 1.94
N PHE A 272 1.93 -13.94 1.15
CA PHE A 272 3.13 -14.56 0.62
C PHE A 272 4.27 -14.42 1.62
N ARG A 273 5.00 -15.52 1.84
CA ARG A 273 6.18 -15.57 2.69
C ARG A 273 7.40 -15.85 1.82
N LEU A 274 8.33 -14.89 1.79
CA LEU A 274 9.59 -14.98 1.07
C LEU A 274 10.70 -15.30 2.07
N THR A 275 11.48 -16.35 1.84
CA THR A 275 12.66 -16.66 2.67
C THR A 275 13.79 -15.70 2.35
N THR A 276 14.47 -15.17 3.37
CA THR A 276 15.70 -14.40 3.17
C THR A 276 16.92 -15.31 3.26
N CYS A 277 17.91 -15.07 2.41
CA CYS A 277 19.11 -15.89 2.34
C CYS A 277 20.24 -15.34 3.19
N GLU A 278 21.14 -16.23 3.62
CA GLU A 278 22.41 -15.82 4.21
C GLU A 278 23.40 -15.28 3.14
N PRO A 279 24.30 -14.35 3.51
CA PRO A 279 24.35 -13.64 4.79
C PRO A 279 23.21 -12.61 4.90
N ARG A 280 22.51 -12.61 6.03
CA ARG A 280 21.44 -11.65 6.33
C ARG A 280 22.00 -10.37 6.94
N PRO A 281 21.88 -9.20 6.30
CA PRO A 281 22.44 -7.96 6.84
C PRO A 281 21.69 -7.50 8.09
N GLY A 282 22.42 -7.16 9.15
CA GLY A 282 21.85 -6.63 10.40
C GLY A 282 20.89 -7.60 11.08
N ARG A 283 19.67 -7.14 11.31
CA ARG A 283 18.53 -7.86 11.93
C ARG A 283 17.49 -8.30 10.88
N THR A 284 17.92 -8.56 9.64
CA THR A 284 17.01 -9.03 8.57
C THR A 284 16.32 -10.33 9.01
N PRO A 285 14.97 -10.39 9.00
CA PRO A 285 14.24 -11.58 9.45
C PRO A 285 14.47 -12.75 8.49
N ALA A 286 14.42 -13.99 8.99
CA ALA A 286 14.59 -15.21 8.18
C ALA A 286 13.55 -15.36 7.05
N ALA A 287 12.39 -14.73 7.24
CA ALA A 287 11.36 -14.66 6.23
C ALA A 287 10.68 -13.29 6.31
N VAL A 288 10.18 -12.85 5.17
CA VAL A 288 9.45 -11.61 5.00
C VAL A 288 8.04 -11.95 4.52
N GLU A 289 7.04 -11.40 5.19
CA GLU A 289 5.63 -11.59 4.82
C GLU A 289 5.06 -10.38 4.10
N THR A 290 4.16 -10.64 3.15
CA THR A 290 3.39 -9.60 2.47
C THR A 290 2.15 -9.18 3.26
N ASN A 291 1.48 -8.11 2.81
CA ASN A 291 0.08 -7.90 3.16
C ASN A 291 -0.77 -9.13 2.74
N VAL A 292 -1.92 -9.27 3.40
CA VAL A 292 -2.93 -10.24 3.00
C VAL A 292 -3.36 -9.95 1.55
N THR A 293 -3.45 -11.00 0.77
CA THR A 293 -3.80 -11.03 -0.65
C THR A 293 -4.86 -12.09 -0.87
N GLU A 294 -5.83 -11.78 -1.73
CA GLU A 294 -6.87 -12.69 -2.19
C GLU A 294 -6.70 -12.96 -3.69
N VAL A 295 -6.60 -14.24 -4.04
CA VAL A 295 -6.59 -14.73 -5.42
C VAL A 295 -7.95 -15.37 -5.67
N ARG A 296 -8.63 -15.00 -6.76
CA ARG A 296 -9.98 -15.49 -7.10
C ARG A 296 -10.21 -15.71 -8.59
#